data_AF-A0AAD0PVH1-F1
#
_entry.id   AF-A0AAD0PVH1-F1
#
_cell.length_a   1.000
_cell.length_b   1.000
_cell.length_c   1.000
_cell.angle_alpha   90.00
_cell.angle_beta   90.00
_cell.angle_gamma   90.00
#
_symmetry.space_group_name_H-M   'P 1'
#
loop_
_entity.id
_entity.type
_entity.pdbx_description
1 polymer ?
#
loop_
_entity_poly.entity_id
_entity_poly.type
_entity_poly.pdbx_seq_one_letter_code
_entity_poly.pdbx_strand_id
1 'polypeptide(L)'
;MRAFGYKTRFSRLLLIVAISTLAGCDYTARLDEGLAQAQQVKDPYVASTLMATAYKDFYTHGCLWRGCRQSELESARNLDKAGGELMVKAVRAGDLRAIDAVFNTFSSSLVKEEAAPSVIEHAEKPDASAHVLVIAGNLVMEGEYISPEFRQAFGYFARAWRQGDPAAAEGLMALFTRQGDAANSYLWRLRCADQCQWEDEELLATVPADRKLEIERAVPGDLLMVETIPVNPSTIEN
;
A
#
# COMPACT_ATOMS: atom_id res chain seq x y z
N MET A 1 91.97 10.85 24.86
CA MET A 1 92.12 9.69 23.95
C MET A 1 91.00 8.70 24.22
N ARG A 2 90.36 8.18 23.16
CA ARG A 2 89.30 7.14 23.11
C ARG A 2 87.92 7.61 23.60
N ALA A 3 86.79 7.37 22.93
CA ALA A 3 86.51 6.77 21.62
C ALA A 3 85.09 7.21 21.17
N PHE A 4 84.92 7.45 19.88
CA PHE A 4 83.64 7.63 19.19
C PHE A 4 82.89 6.29 19.12
N GLY A 5 81.58 6.29 19.36
CA GLY A 5 80.72 5.12 19.21
C GLY A 5 79.39 5.49 18.54
N TYR A 6 79.37 5.51 17.21
CA TYR A 6 78.14 5.55 16.40
C TYR A 6 77.54 4.13 16.35
N LYS A 7 76.31 3.96 16.81
CA LYS A 7 75.50 2.77 16.53
C LYS A 7 74.31 3.15 15.66
N THR A 8 74.46 2.94 14.35
CA THR A 8 73.38 2.76 13.39
C THR A 8 72.72 1.40 13.63
N ARG A 9 71.38 1.37 13.73
CA ARG A 9 70.59 0.18 13.40
C ARG A 9 69.39 0.59 12.55
N PHE A 10 69.61 0.47 11.25
CA PHE A 10 68.62 0.35 10.20
C PHE A 10 67.78 -0.93 10.36
N SER A 11 66.56 -0.88 9.81
CA SER A 11 65.76 -2.03 9.36
C SER A 11 65.29 -3.03 10.41
N ARG A 12 64.03 -2.85 10.85
CA ARG A 12 63.09 -3.96 10.88
C ARG A 12 61.90 -3.62 10.01
N LEU A 13 61.88 -4.27 8.86
CA LEU A 13 60.81 -4.32 7.89
C LEU A 13 59.48 -4.71 8.55
N LEU A 14 58.45 -3.93 8.24
CA LEU A 14 57.18 -4.38 7.64
C LEU A 14 56.91 -5.90 7.73
N LEU A 15 56.05 -6.26 8.68
CA LEU A 15 55.15 -7.39 8.53
C LEU A 15 53.75 -6.92 8.98
N ILE A 16 53.16 -6.01 8.20
CA ILE A 16 51.70 -5.80 8.26
C ILE A 16 51.13 -7.02 7.56
N VAL A 17 50.78 -8.02 8.35
CA VAL A 17 49.95 -9.13 7.91
C VAL A 17 48.62 -8.52 7.49
N ALA A 18 48.42 -8.41 6.17
CA ALA A 18 47.11 -8.26 5.60
C ALA A 18 46.33 -9.55 5.87
N ILE A 19 45.76 -9.66 7.07
CA ILE A 19 44.49 -10.39 7.24
C ILE A 19 43.46 -9.47 6.58
N SER A 20 43.47 -9.47 5.24
CA SER A 20 42.28 -9.18 4.47
C SER A 20 41.35 -10.31 4.84
N THR A 21 40.55 -10.07 5.89
CA THR A 21 39.39 -10.88 6.22
C THR A 21 38.73 -11.21 4.91
N LEU A 22 38.66 -12.51 4.61
CA LEU A 22 37.60 -13.05 3.78
C LEU A 22 36.30 -12.63 4.48
N ALA A 23 35.87 -11.39 4.24
CA ALA A 23 34.48 -11.01 4.32
C ALA A 23 33.82 -11.75 3.15
N GLY A 24 33.77 -13.08 3.26
CA GLY A 24 32.78 -13.84 2.53
C GLY A 24 31.47 -13.16 2.87
N CYS A 25 30.74 -12.73 1.85
CA CYS A 25 29.49 -12.00 2.00
C CYS A 25 28.55 -12.82 2.87
N ASP A 26 28.57 -12.57 4.18
CA ASP A 26 27.70 -13.20 5.14
C ASP A 26 26.38 -12.45 5.06
N TYR A 27 25.54 -12.88 4.14
CA TYR A 27 24.23 -12.26 3.92
C TYR A 27 23.31 -12.49 5.12
N THR A 28 23.54 -13.53 5.94
CA THR A 28 22.83 -13.72 7.21
C THR A 28 23.18 -12.63 8.22
N ALA A 29 24.45 -12.21 8.30
CA ALA A 29 24.84 -11.08 9.15
C ALA A 29 24.14 -9.76 8.74
N ARG A 30 23.81 -9.59 7.45
CA ARG A 30 23.04 -8.41 6.98
C ARG A 30 21.57 -8.45 7.38
N LEU A 31 20.95 -9.62 7.36
CA LEU A 31 19.57 -9.79 7.87
C LEU A 31 19.54 -9.49 9.38
N ASP A 32 20.51 -10.00 10.13
CA ASP A 32 20.63 -9.76 11.57
C ASP A 32 20.89 -8.28 11.88
N GLU A 33 21.74 -7.61 11.09
CA GLU A 33 21.96 -6.17 11.21
C GLU A 33 20.68 -5.36 10.95
N GLY A 34 19.95 -5.68 9.88
CA GLY A 34 18.68 -5.02 9.57
C GLY A 34 17.64 -5.20 10.68
N LEU A 35 17.54 -6.39 11.25
CA LEU A 35 16.69 -6.66 12.41
C LEU A 35 17.13 -5.87 13.64
N ALA A 36 18.43 -5.85 13.95
CA ALA A 36 18.98 -5.12 15.09
C ALA A 36 18.76 -3.59 14.95
N GLN A 37 18.90 -3.04 13.75
CA GLN A 37 18.60 -1.63 13.47
C GLN A 37 17.10 -1.35 13.64
N ALA A 38 16.23 -2.19 13.06
CA ALA A 38 14.78 -2.02 13.18
C ALA A 38 14.30 -2.07 14.64
N GLN A 39 14.91 -2.91 15.50
CA GLN A 39 14.59 -2.98 16.93
C GLN A 39 14.93 -1.69 17.70
N GLN A 40 15.85 -0.87 17.21
CA GLN A 40 16.21 0.41 17.82
C GLN A 40 15.28 1.55 17.38
N VAL A 41 14.53 1.35 16.30
CA VAL A 41 13.62 2.35 15.75
C VAL A 41 12.27 2.29 16.47
N LYS A 42 11.84 3.43 17.02
CA LYS A 42 10.56 3.53 17.73
C LYS A 42 9.34 3.56 16.81
N ASP A 43 9.49 4.13 15.62
CA ASP A 43 8.46 4.24 14.61
C ASP A 43 8.26 2.88 13.90
N PRO A 44 7.09 2.22 14.03
CA PRO A 44 6.89 0.89 13.47
C PRO A 44 6.93 0.86 11.92
N TYR A 45 6.49 1.92 11.25
CA TYR A 45 6.57 2.01 9.79
C TYR A 45 8.02 2.06 9.35
N VAL A 46 8.82 2.95 9.96
CA VAL A 46 10.25 3.06 9.64
C VAL A 46 10.98 1.75 9.94
N ALA A 47 10.71 1.12 11.09
CA ALA A 47 11.27 -0.19 11.43
C ALA A 47 10.94 -1.27 10.37
N SER A 48 9.68 -1.32 9.92
CA SER A 48 9.25 -2.25 8.86
C SER A 48 9.97 -1.99 7.53
N THR A 49 10.11 -0.73 7.11
CA THR A 49 10.82 -0.38 5.86
C THR A 49 12.31 -0.75 5.89
N LEU A 50 12.97 -0.65 7.05
CA LEU A 50 14.35 -1.10 7.22
C LEU A 50 14.46 -2.62 7.07
N MET A 51 13.52 -3.38 7.64
CA MET A 51 13.46 -4.84 7.47
C MET A 51 13.23 -5.23 6.00
N ALA A 52 12.30 -4.57 5.32
CA ALA A 52 12.04 -4.79 3.90
C ALA A 52 13.28 -4.48 3.02
N THR A 53 14.04 -3.44 3.37
CA THR A 53 15.30 -3.09 2.69
C THR A 53 16.35 -4.17 2.90
N ALA A 54 16.55 -4.63 4.14
CA ALA A 54 17.48 -5.71 4.45
C ALA A 54 17.11 -7.02 3.75
N TYR A 55 15.81 -7.34 3.68
CA TYR A 55 15.30 -8.49 2.94
C TYR A 55 15.59 -8.38 1.43
N LYS A 56 15.31 -7.22 0.82
CA LYS A 56 15.55 -6.99 -0.61
C LYS A 56 17.04 -7.13 -0.95
N ASP A 57 17.91 -6.56 -0.13
CA ASP A 57 19.36 -6.65 -0.31
C ASP A 57 19.86 -8.09 -0.18
N PHE A 58 19.37 -8.82 0.82
CA PHE A 58 19.64 -10.24 1.00
C PHE A 58 19.20 -11.07 -0.23
N TYR A 59 17.99 -10.86 -0.73
CA TYR A 59 17.47 -11.60 -1.87
C TYR A 59 18.25 -11.28 -3.16
N THR A 60 18.49 -9.99 -3.41
CA THR A 60 19.14 -9.51 -4.63
C THR A 60 20.59 -9.95 -4.73
N HIS A 61 21.32 -9.92 -3.61
CA HIS A 61 22.77 -10.18 -3.62
C HIS A 61 23.15 -11.57 -3.13
N GLY A 62 22.39 -12.15 -2.21
CA GLY A 62 22.63 -13.49 -1.67
C GLY A 62 22.01 -14.59 -2.51
N CYS A 63 20.70 -14.53 -2.69
CA CYS A 63 19.92 -15.63 -3.21
C CYS A 63 19.93 -15.76 -4.73
N LEU A 64 19.78 -14.66 -5.48
CA LEU A 64 19.67 -14.70 -6.94
C LEU A 64 20.90 -15.35 -7.62
N TRP A 65 22.09 -15.19 -7.06
CA TRP A 65 23.34 -15.61 -7.71
C TRP A 65 23.83 -17.00 -7.32
N ARG A 66 23.45 -17.52 -6.15
CA ARG A 66 24.00 -18.78 -5.61
C ARG A 66 22.92 -19.76 -5.11
N GLY A 67 21.66 -19.37 -5.18
CA GLY A 67 20.58 -20.05 -4.47
C GLY A 67 20.62 -19.76 -2.97
N CYS A 68 19.47 -19.80 -2.32
CA CYS A 68 19.40 -19.67 -0.87
C CYS A 68 19.54 -21.05 -0.21
N ARG A 69 20.26 -21.13 0.90
CA ARG A 69 20.14 -22.26 1.84
C ARG A 69 18.79 -22.19 2.57
N GLN A 70 18.30 -23.33 3.03
CA GLN A 70 17.01 -23.42 3.72
C GLN A 70 16.95 -22.52 4.97
N SER A 71 18.04 -22.44 5.74
CA SER A 71 18.13 -21.58 6.93
C SER A 71 18.07 -20.09 6.60
N GLU A 72 18.58 -19.69 5.43
CA GLU A 72 18.55 -18.31 4.97
C GLU A 72 17.14 -17.93 4.51
N LEU A 73 16.45 -18.85 3.83
CA LEU A 73 15.02 -18.69 3.50
C LEU A 73 14.15 -18.58 4.76
N GLU A 74 14.42 -19.39 5.78
CA GLU A 74 13.71 -19.32 7.06
C GLU A 74 13.93 -17.98 7.76
N SER A 75 15.18 -17.50 7.80
CA SER A 75 15.51 -16.18 8.36
C SER A 75 14.80 -15.05 7.60
N ALA A 76 14.80 -15.14 6.27
CA ALA A 76 14.14 -14.17 5.41
C ALA A 76 12.61 -14.15 5.61
N ARG A 77 11.97 -15.32 5.78
CA ARG A 77 10.54 -15.43 6.12
C ARG A 77 10.22 -14.86 7.50
N ASN A 78 11.09 -15.09 8.49
CA ASN A 78 10.90 -14.53 9.83
C ASN A 78 11.01 -13.01 9.81
N LEU A 79 11.95 -12.46 9.03
CA LEU A 79 12.10 -11.02 8.85
C LEU A 79 10.89 -10.40 8.13
N ASP A 80 10.41 -11.03 7.05
CA ASP A 80 9.21 -10.61 6.33
C ASP A 80 7.97 -10.60 7.24
N LYS A 81 7.77 -11.68 8.02
CA LYS A 81 6.70 -11.77 9.01
C LYS A 81 6.78 -10.64 10.04
N ALA A 82 7.96 -10.41 10.64
CA ALA A 82 8.16 -9.35 11.61
C ALA A 82 7.93 -7.95 11.01
N GLY A 83 8.35 -7.75 9.76
CA GLY A 83 8.07 -6.53 8.99
C GLY A 83 6.58 -6.30 8.79
N GLY A 84 5.83 -7.36 8.46
CA GLY A 84 4.37 -7.34 8.34
C GLY A 84 3.67 -6.97 9.66
N GLU A 85 4.07 -7.59 10.78
CA GLU A 85 3.53 -7.27 12.11
C GLU A 85 3.76 -5.79 12.50
N LEU A 86 4.95 -5.25 12.18
CA LEU A 86 5.26 -3.83 12.38
C LEU A 86 4.40 -2.92 11.50
N MET A 87 4.12 -3.34 10.27
CA MET A 87 3.25 -2.59 9.36
C MET A 87 1.81 -2.55 9.87
N VAL A 88 1.26 -3.68 10.31
CA VAL A 88 -0.06 -3.74 10.97
C VAL A 88 -0.09 -2.84 12.20
N LYS A 89 0.97 -2.87 13.02
CA LYS A 89 1.09 -1.99 14.19
C LYS A 89 1.08 -0.50 13.80
N ALA A 90 1.75 -0.12 12.72
CA ALA A 90 1.72 1.26 12.21
C ALA A 90 0.31 1.64 11.70
N VAL A 91 -0.37 0.75 10.98
CA VAL A 91 -1.76 0.95 10.54
C VAL A 91 -2.70 1.15 11.73
N ARG A 92 -2.61 0.32 12.78
CA ARG A 92 -3.36 0.46 14.04
C ARG A 92 -3.13 1.81 14.73
N ALA A 93 -1.97 2.41 14.53
CA ALA A 93 -1.65 3.73 15.06
C ALA A 93 -2.17 4.89 14.17
N GLY A 94 -2.77 4.59 13.02
CA GLY A 94 -3.27 5.56 12.05
C GLY A 94 -2.17 6.17 11.18
N ASP A 95 -1.02 5.50 11.02
CA ASP A 95 0.05 5.98 10.17
C ASP A 95 -0.34 5.88 8.69
N LEU A 96 -0.58 7.03 8.05
CA LEU A 96 -0.99 7.12 6.65
C LEU A 96 0.02 6.46 5.70
N ARG A 97 1.32 6.50 6.01
CA ARG A 97 2.36 5.87 5.17
C ARG A 97 2.22 4.36 5.18
N ALA A 98 1.87 3.80 6.34
CA ALA A 98 1.66 2.37 6.49
C ALA A 98 0.36 1.92 5.82
N ILE A 99 -0.72 2.69 5.97
CA ILE A 99 -1.99 2.43 5.29
C ILE A 99 -1.78 2.38 3.76
N ASP A 100 -1.11 3.39 3.21
CA ASP A 100 -0.80 3.44 1.78
C ASP A 100 0.12 2.29 1.32
N ALA A 101 1.17 1.99 2.08
CA ALA A 101 2.08 0.88 1.77
C ALA A 101 1.35 -0.48 1.75
N VAL A 102 0.45 -0.73 2.70
CA VAL A 102 -0.30 -1.99 2.80
C VAL A 102 -1.28 -2.15 1.66
N PHE A 103 -2.04 -1.12 1.33
CA PHE A 103 -3.17 -1.25 0.42
C PHE A 103 -2.88 -0.86 -1.04
N ASN A 104 -1.88 0.00 -1.30
CA ASN A 104 -1.61 0.51 -2.65
C ASN A 104 -0.27 0.07 -3.27
N THR A 105 0.76 -0.25 -2.47
CA THR A 105 2.12 -0.48 -3.02
C THR A 105 2.46 -1.96 -3.27
N PHE A 106 1.93 -2.86 -2.44
CA PHE A 106 1.98 -4.34 -2.47
C PHE A 106 2.25 -4.84 -1.04
N SER A 107 1.39 -5.71 -0.54
CA SER A 107 1.56 -6.41 0.73
C SER A 107 0.88 -7.77 0.65
N SER A 108 1.32 -8.71 1.49
CA SER A 108 0.71 -10.03 1.55
C SER A 108 -0.76 -9.93 1.97
N SER A 109 -1.60 -10.85 1.49
CA SER A 109 -3.02 -10.91 1.85
C SER A 109 -3.20 -11.01 3.38
N LEU A 110 -2.30 -11.71 4.08
CA LEU A 110 -2.33 -11.82 5.54
C LEU A 110 -2.16 -10.45 6.23
N VAL A 111 -1.21 -9.64 5.77
CA VAL A 111 -0.99 -8.29 6.33
C VAL A 111 -2.20 -7.39 6.05
N LYS A 112 -2.77 -7.47 4.84
CA LYS A 112 -3.98 -6.72 4.48
C LYS A 112 -5.19 -7.14 5.32
N GLU A 113 -5.40 -8.43 5.50
CA GLU A 113 -6.49 -9.00 6.32
C GLU A 113 -6.38 -8.53 7.77
N GLU A 114 -5.19 -8.56 8.36
CA GLU A 114 -5.00 -8.12 9.75
C GLU A 114 -5.10 -6.58 9.91
N ALA A 115 -4.73 -5.82 8.88
CA ALA A 115 -4.73 -4.35 8.89
C ALA A 115 -6.09 -3.73 8.56
N ALA A 116 -6.92 -4.40 7.76
CA ALA A 116 -8.17 -3.84 7.23
C ALA A 116 -9.14 -3.35 8.32
N PRO A 117 -9.40 -4.09 9.42
CA PRO A 117 -10.30 -3.61 10.48
C PRO A 117 -9.87 -2.27 11.09
N SER A 118 -8.56 -2.04 11.24
CA SER A 118 -8.03 -0.79 11.77
C SER A 118 -8.24 0.37 10.81
N VAL A 119 -8.13 0.17 9.49
CA VAL A 119 -8.47 1.21 8.51
C VAL A 119 -9.94 1.62 8.63
N ILE A 120 -10.84 0.66 8.83
CA ILE A 120 -12.27 0.95 9.05
C ILE A 120 -12.47 1.76 10.34
N GLU A 121 -11.85 1.36 11.46
CA GLU A 121 -11.89 2.12 12.71
C GLU A 121 -11.38 3.56 12.53
N HIS A 122 -10.30 3.76 11.76
CA HIS A 122 -9.80 5.09 11.45
C HIS A 122 -10.77 5.90 10.57
N ALA A 123 -11.43 5.25 9.60
CA ALA A 123 -12.41 5.89 8.73
C ALA A 123 -13.71 6.29 9.44
N GLU A 124 -14.09 5.60 10.51
CA GLU A 124 -15.27 5.95 11.33
C GLU A 124 -15.10 7.26 12.11
N LYS A 125 -13.87 7.72 12.32
CA LYS A 125 -13.60 8.97 13.04
C LYS A 125 -14.13 10.18 12.28
N PRO A 126 -14.71 11.20 12.95
CA PRO A 126 -15.25 12.38 12.27
C PRO A 126 -14.22 13.14 11.43
N ASP A 127 -12.97 13.15 11.89
CA ASP A 127 -11.81 13.83 11.31
C ASP A 127 -10.95 12.93 10.39
N ALA A 128 -11.46 11.76 10.01
CA ALA A 128 -10.77 10.88 9.07
C ALA A 128 -10.44 11.61 7.77
N SER A 129 -9.17 11.52 7.36
CA SER A 129 -8.70 12.12 6.10
C SER A 129 -9.38 11.48 4.88
N ALA A 130 -9.54 12.26 3.81
CA ALA A 130 -10.13 11.79 2.56
C ALA A 130 -9.44 10.53 2.01
N HIS A 131 -8.11 10.46 2.09
CA HIS A 131 -7.33 9.31 1.66
C HIS A 131 -7.71 8.02 2.41
N VAL A 132 -7.82 8.07 3.75
CA VAL A 132 -8.27 6.92 4.57
C VAL A 132 -9.70 6.52 4.21
N LEU A 133 -10.57 7.50 3.95
CA LEU A 133 -11.94 7.25 3.54
C LEU A 133 -12.03 6.55 2.18
N VAL A 134 -11.21 6.92 1.20
CA VAL A 134 -11.15 6.23 -0.10
C VAL A 134 -10.72 4.78 0.08
N ILE A 135 -9.66 4.53 0.84
CA ILE A 135 -9.17 3.16 1.09
C ILE A 135 -10.24 2.33 1.83
N ALA A 136 -10.87 2.89 2.86
CA ALA A 136 -11.95 2.21 3.57
C ALA A 136 -13.15 1.90 2.67
N GLY A 137 -13.51 2.84 1.78
CA GLY A 137 -14.54 2.66 0.77
C GLY A 137 -14.24 1.49 -0.16
N ASN A 138 -13.00 1.39 -0.65
CA ASN A 138 -12.56 0.27 -1.49
C ASN A 138 -12.64 -1.07 -0.73
N LEU A 139 -12.14 -1.12 0.51
CA LEU A 139 -12.14 -2.34 1.32
C LEU A 139 -13.55 -2.92 1.51
N VAL A 140 -14.52 -2.08 1.90
CA VAL A 140 -15.91 -2.52 2.12
C VAL A 140 -16.70 -2.67 0.82
N MET A 141 -16.24 -2.11 -0.30
CA MET A 141 -16.84 -2.34 -1.62
C MET A 141 -16.35 -3.67 -2.23
N GLU A 142 -15.08 -3.99 -2.07
CA GLU A 142 -14.44 -5.19 -2.64
C GLU A 142 -14.80 -6.46 -1.90
N GLY A 143 -14.87 -6.40 -0.58
CA GLY A 143 -15.25 -7.55 0.22
C GLY A 143 -14.14 -8.60 0.40
N GLU A 144 -12.89 -8.29 0.02
CA GLU A 144 -11.79 -9.28 0.01
C GLU A 144 -11.25 -9.61 1.41
N TYR A 145 -11.20 -8.61 2.31
CA TYR A 145 -10.63 -8.73 3.66
C TYR A 145 -11.65 -8.49 4.79
N ILE A 146 -12.79 -7.92 4.43
CA ILE A 146 -13.91 -7.58 5.31
C ILE A 146 -15.19 -7.81 4.52
N SER A 147 -16.32 -8.08 5.18
CA SER A 147 -17.57 -8.32 4.46
C SER A 147 -18.00 -7.09 3.65
N PRO A 148 -18.53 -7.28 2.42
CA PRO A 148 -18.92 -6.16 1.58
C PRO A 148 -20.14 -5.42 2.17
N GLU A 149 -20.04 -4.09 2.23
CA GLU A 149 -21.07 -3.20 2.80
C GLU A 149 -21.20 -1.94 1.91
N PHE A 150 -21.95 -2.04 0.81
CA PHE A 150 -22.05 -0.98 -0.19
C PHE A 150 -22.59 0.36 0.35
N ARG A 151 -23.47 0.31 1.35
CA ARG A 151 -23.94 1.53 2.02
C ARG A 151 -22.80 2.24 2.76
N GLN A 152 -21.92 1.45 3.38
CA GLN A 152 -20.76 1.97 4.08
C GLN A 152 -19.72 2.52 3.09
N ALA A 153 -19.49 1.82 1.97
CA ALA A 153 -18.65 2.30 0.87
C ALA A 153 -19.11 3.67 0.37
N PHE A 154 -20.41 3.80 0.06
CA PHE A 154 -21.00 5.08 -0.35
C PHE A 154 -20.75 6.17 0.70
N GLY A 155 -20.95 5.87 1.98
CA GLY A 155 -20.72 6.81 3.07
C GLY A 155 -19.28 7.30 3.13
N TYR A 156 -18.30 6.41 2.96
CA TYR A 156 -16.88 6.77 2.96
C TYR A 156 -16.49 7.59 1.74
N PHE A 157 -16.83 7.14 0.53
CA PHE A 157 -16.50 7.91 -0.66
C PHE A 157 -17.21 9.26 -0.70
N ALA A 158 -18.48 9.35 -0.29
CA ALA A 158 -19.18 10.63 -0.22
C ALA A 158 -18.51 11.61 0.74
N ARG A 159 -17.98 11.12 1.89
CA ARG A 159 -17.20 11.96 2.81
C ARG A 159 -15.87 12.38 2.20
N ALA A 160 -15.15 11.50 1.50
CA ALA A 160 -13.91 11.82 0.81
C ALA A 160 -14.12 12.87 -0.29
N TRP A 161 -15.18 12.72 -1.10
CA TRP A 161 -15.56 13.67 -2.15
C TRP A 161 -15.81 15.07 -1.58
N ARG A 162 -16.54 15.16 -0.47
CA ARG A 162 -16.78 16.45 0.22
C ARG A 162 -15.51 17.09 0.79
N GLN A 163 -14.47 16.31 1.03
CA GLN A 163 -13.14 16.80 1.40
C GLN A 163 -12.30 17.22 0.17
N GLY A 164 -12.84 17.07 -1.05
CA GLY A 164 -12.19 17.46 -2.29
C GLY A 164 -11.26 16.39 -2.87
N ASP A 165 -11.36 15.14 -2.43
CA ASP A 165 -10.55 14.05 -2.99
C ASP A 165 -11.17 13.52 -4.29
N PRO A 166 -10.48 13.68 -5.45
CA PRO A 166 -11.01 13.27 -6.73
C PRO A 166 -11.11 11.73 -6.88
N ALA A 167 -10.30 10.96 -6.15
CA ALA A 167 -10.37 9.49 -6.19
C ALA A 167 -11.71 8.96 -5.66
N ALA A 168 -12.42 9.76 -4.85
CA ALA A 168 -13.76 9.41 -4.40
C ALA A 168 -14.77 9.30 -5.54
N ALA A 169 -14.60 10.06 -6.64
CA ALA A 169 -15.49 9.97 -7.80
C ALA A 169 -15.33 8.62 -8.50
N GLU A 170 -14.10 8.11 -8.61
CA GLU A 170 -13.82 6.77 -9.13
C GLU A 170 -14.46 5.68 -8.25
N GLY A 171 -14.28 5.78 -6.93
CA GLY A 171 -14.90 4.85 -5.98
C GLY A 171 -16.43 4.83 -6.05
N LEU A 172 -17.06 6.00 -6.17
CA LEU A 172 -18.52 6.10 -6.32
C LEU A 172 -18.99 5.56 -7.67
N MET A 173 -18.28 5.88 -8.74
CA MET A 173 -18.56 5.33 -10.07
C MET A 173 -18.54 3.80 -10.01
N ALA A 174 -17.44 3.19 -9.55
CA ALA A 174 -17.29 1.74 -9.42
C ALA A 174 -18.36 1.11 -8.53
N LEU A 175 -18.73 1.78 -7.43
CA LEU A 175 -19.78 1.32 -6.54
C LEU A 175 -21.14 1.22 -7.26
N PHE A 176 -21.52 2.25 -8.01
CA PHE A 176 -22.79 2.23 -8.76
C PHE A 176 -22.77 1.28 -9.94
N THR A 177 -21.61 1.08 -10.58
CA THR A 177 -21.42 0.03 -11.60
C THR A 177 -21.77 -1.34 -11.04
N ARG A 178 -21.21 -1.69 -9.87
CA ARG A 178 -21.45 -2.98 -9.21
C ARG A 178 -22.91 -3.17 -8.80
N GLN A 179 -23.64 -2.08 -8.58
CA GLN A 179 -25.08 -2.11 -8.27
C GLN A 179 -25.96 -2.14 -9.52
N GLY A 180 -25.39 -2.04 -10.73
CA GLY A 180 -26.16 -1.91 -11.98
C GLY A 180 -26.85 -0.56 -12.15
N ASP A 181 -26.44 0.46 -11.39
CA ASP A 181 -27.03 1.79 -11.43
C ASP A 181 -26.31 2.67 -12.46
N ALA A 182 -26.68 2.48 -13.73
CA ALA A 182 -26.06 3.16 -14.86
C ALA A 182 -26.15 4.69 -14.77
N ALA A 183 -27.24 5.23 -14.20
CA ALA A 183 -27.45 6.67 -14.09
C ALA A 183 -26.48 7.32 -13.09
N ASN A 184 -26.36 6.74 -11.89
CA ASN A 184 -25.39 7.23 -10.91
C ASN A 184 -23.95 6.93 -11.32
N SER A 185 -23.70 5.78 -11.96
CA SER A 185 -22.39 5.48 -12.53
C SER A 185 -21.98 6.53 -13.58
N TYR A 186 -22.91 6.95 -14.45
CA TYR A 186 -22.68 8.01 -15.44
C TYR A 186 -22.39 9.36 -14.79
N LEU A 187 -23.17 9.75 -13.77
CA LEU A 187 -22.94 10.98 -13.01
C LEU A 187 -21.50 11.02 -12.45
N TRP A 188 -21.06 9.95 -11.80
CA TRP A 188 -19.76 9.91 -11.15
C TRP A 188 -18.61 9.79 -12.16
N ARG A 189 -18.84 9.14 -13.31
CA ARG A 189 -17.89 9.19 -14.44
C ARG A 189 -17.64 10.63 -14.90
N LEU A 190 -18.69 11.44 -15.07
CA LEU A 190 -18.53 12.84 -15.50
C LEU A 190 -17.74 13.68 -14.48
N ARG A 191 -17.82 13.34 -13.19
CA ARG A 191 -17.08 14.03 -12.12
C ARG A 191 -15.64 13.56 -11.93
N CYS A 192 -15.33 12.33 -12.34
CA CYS A 192 -13.99 11.77 -12.24
C CYS A 192 -13.00 12.35 -13.29
N ALA A 193 -13.51 13.07 -14.29
CA ALA A 193 -12.71 13.72 -15.34
C ALA A 193 -11.75 12.73 -16.06
N ASP A 194 -10.50 13.14 -16.29
CA ASP A 194 -9.45 12.40 -17.03
C ASP A 194 -8.77 11.29 -16.20
N GLN A 195 -9.11 11.17 -14.92
CA GLN A 195 -8.43 10.25 -13.99
C GLN A 195 -9.06 8.85 -13.96
N CYS A 196 -10.34 8.72 -14.35
CA CYS A 196 -10.99 7.42 -14.42
C CYS A 196 -10.71 6.71 -15.75
N GLN A 197 -10.11 5.51 -15.68
CA GLN A 197 -10.21 4.55 -16.77
C GLN A 197 -11.52 3.78 -16.63
N TRP A 198 -12.32 3.74 -17.69
CA TRP A 198 -13.62 3.09 -17.69
C TRP A 198 -13.74 2.14 -18.86
N GLU A 199 -14.10 0.89 -18.57
CA GLU A 199 -14.18 -0.18 -19.58
C GLU A 199 -15.63 -0.59 -19.90
N ASP A 200 -16.62 -0.24 -19.07
CA ASP A 200 -18.01 -0.72 -19.21
C ASP A 200 -18.91 0.25 -20.00
N GLU A 201 -18.57 0.49 -21.27
CA GLU A 201 -19.37 1.36 -22.14
C GLU A 201 -20.80 0.83 -22.35
N GLU A 202 -21.00 -0.48 -22.19
CA GLU A 202 -22.28 -1.14 -22.33
C GLU A 202 -23.28 -0.68 -21.27
N LEU A 203 -22.89 -0.65 -19.99
CA LEU A 203 -23.76 -0.15 -18.92
C LEU A 203 -24.19 1.31 -19.19
N LEU A 204 -23.29 2.16 -19.67
CA LEU A 204 -23.61 3.57 -19.96
C LEU A 204 -24.46 3.76 -21.21
N ALA A 205 -24.46 2.79 -22.14
CA ALA A 205 -25.36 2.78 -23.28
C ALA A 205 -26.82 2.61 -22.84
N THR A 206 -27.06 2.03 -21.66
CA THR A 206 -28.42 1.86 -21.11
C THR A 206 -29.06 3.16 -20.60
N VAL A 207 -28.27 4.22 -20.37
CA VAL A 207 -28.82 5.51 -19.91
C VAL A 207 -29.46 6.27 -21.10
N PRO A 208 -30.77 6.57 -21.05
CA PRO A 208 -31.44 7.31 -22.12
C PRO A 208 -30.84 8.70 -22.36
N ALA A 209 -30.89 9.19 -23.60
CA ALA A 209 -30.24 10.45 -23.99
C ALA A 209 -30.78 11.69 -23.26
N ASP A 210 -32.09 11.74 -23.04
CA ASP A 210 -32.74 12.78 -22.24
C ASP A 210 -32.28 12.74 -20.78
N ARG A 211 -32.12 11.53 -20.21
CA ARG A 211 -31.59 11.35 -18.87
C ARG A 211 -30.10 11.74 -18.76
N LYS A 212 -29.28 11.43 -19.78
CA LYS A 212 -27.88 11.87 -19.83
C LYS A 212 -27.78 13.39 -19.75
N LEU A 213 -28.60 14.11 -20.53
CA LEU A 213 -28.62 15.57 -20.53
C LEU A 213 -29.04 16.16 -19.18
N GLU A 214 -29.97 15.51 -18.47
CA GLU A 214 -30.34 15.91 -17.11
C GLU A 214 -29.17 15.71 -16.12
N ILE A 215 -28.50 14.56 -16.19
CA ILE A 215 -27.34 14.23 -15.35
C ILE A 215 -26.19 15.22 -15.61
N GLU A 216 -25.87 15.50 -16.87
CA GLU A 216 -24.83 16.47 -17.27
C GLU A 216 -25.08 17.86 -16.66
N ARG A 217 -26.35 18.30 -16.60
CA ARG A 217 -26.73 19.57 -15.96
C ARG A 217 -26.55 19.54 -14.44
N ALA A 218 -26.61 18.36 -13.82
CA ALA A 218 -26.45 18.17 -12.38
C ALA A 218 -24.98 18.01 -11.94
N VAL A 219 -24.05 17.73 -12.87
CA VAL A 219 -22.62 17.51 -12.58
C VAL A 219 -22.00 18.60 -11.69
N PRO A 220 -22.21 19.92 -11.95
CA PRO A 220 -21.59 20.97 -11.16
C PRO A 220 -22.14 21.12 -9.72
N GLY A 221 -23.22 20.41 -9.38
CA GLY A 221 -23.87 20.52 -8.08
C GLY A 221 -23.34 19.54 -7.02
N ASP A 222 -23.78 19.72 -5.78
CA ASP A 222 -23.43 18.88 -4.62
C ASP A 222 -24.25 17.57 -4.53
N LEU A 223 -25.08 17.31 -5.55
CA LEU A 223 -25.96 16.15 -5.59
C LEU A 223 -25.13 14.86 -5.57
N LEU A 224 -25.32 14.00 -4.58
CA LEU A 224 -24.55 12.74 -4.47
C LEU A 224 -25.12 11.60 -5.31
N MET A 225 -26.42 11.64 -5.60
CA MET A 225 -27.10 10.64 -6.42
C MET A 225 -28.27 11.28 -7.17
N VAL A 226 -28.51 10.84 -8.40
CA VAL A 226 -29.75 11.04 -9.15
C VAL A 226 -30.72 9.90 -8.89
N GLU A 227 -32.02 10.15 -9.07
CA GLU A 227 -33.06 9.13 -8.92
C GLU A 227 -32.80 7.93 -9.84
N THR A 228 -32.92 6.72 -9.29
CA THR A 228 -32.70 5.48 -10.03
C THR A 228 -33.94 5.16 -10.86
N ILE A 229 -33.75 4.91 -12.15
CA ILE A 229 -34.81 4.34 -12.98
C ILE A 229 -34.80 2.84 -12.68
N PRO A 230 -35.90 2.25 -12.18
CA PRO A 230 -35.94 0.80 -12.00
C PRO A 230 -35.71 0.14 -13.35
N VAL A 231 -34.63 -0.64 -13.46
CA VAL A 231 -34.36 -1.45 -14.65
C VAL A 231 -35.53 -2.43 -14.77
N ASN A 232 -36.31 -2.30 -15.83
CA ASN A 232 -37.40 -3.24 -16.09
C ASN A 232 -36.77 -4.60 -16.39
N PRO A 233 -36.97 -5.65 -15.57
CA PRO A 233 -36.27 -6.92 -15.74
C PRO A 233 -36.60 -7.63 -17.06
N SER A 234 -37.65 -7.21 -17.78
CA SER A 234 -38.06 -7.78 -19.06
C SER A 234 -37.20 -7.41 -20.26
N THR A 235 -36.20 -6.52 -20.11
CA THR A 235 -35.30 -6.13 -21.22
C THR A 235 -33.94 -6.84 -21.23
N ILE A 236 -33.66 -7.73 -20.27
CA ILE A 236 -32.36 -8.44 -20.17
C ILE A 236 -32.42 -9.85 -20.80
N GLU A 237 -33.61 -10.37 -21.10
CA GLU A 237 -33.77 -11.60 -21.87
C GLU A 237 -34.10 -11.28 -23.34
N ASN A 238 -33.10 -10.96 -24.16
CA ASN A 238 -33.12 -11.12 -25.63
C ASN A 238 -31.69 -11.14 -26.19
#